data_AF-A0A484ZBA0-F1
#
_entry.id   AF-A0A484ZBA0-F1
#
_cell.length_a   1.000
_cell.length_b   1.000
_cell.length_c   1.000
_cell.angle_alpha   90.00
_cell.angle_beta   90.00
_cell.angle_gamma   90.00
#
_symmetry.space_group_name_H-M   'P 1'
#
loop_
_entity.id
_entity.type
_entity.pdbx_description
1 polymer ?
#
loop_
_entity_poly.entity_id
_entity_poly.type
_entity_poly.pdbx_seq_one_letter_code
_entity_poly.pdbx_strand_id
1 'polypeptide(L)'
;MSQDNNYSQGPVPLAARKGVVALTFVMLGLTFFSASMWTGGTLGTGLTFHDFFLAVFLGNLLLGIYTAFLGYIGAKTGLSTHLLARYSFGIKGSWLPSFLLGGTQVGWFGVGVAMFAIPVGKATGLDINMLIMVSGILMTVTIFFGISALTILSVIAVPAIAILGSYSVYLAVNEVGGIDHLRDIIPATPLSFSTALALVVGSFVSAGTLTADFVRFGRNAKGAVLVAMIAFFLGNSLMFIFGAAGAAAVGMG
;
A
#
# COMPACT_ATOMS: atom_id res chain seq x y z
N MET A 1 -27.55 -17.99 10.97
CA MET A 1 -26.11 -17.96 10.64
C MET A 1 -25.94 -17.06 9.43
N SER A 2 -25.42 -15.84 9.61
CA SER A 2 -25.07 -14.98 8.49
C SER A 2 -24.05 -15.71 7.61
N GLN A 3 -24.34 -15.87 6.31
CA GLN A 3 -23.33 -16.31 5.36
C GLN A 3 -22.18 -15.32 5.42
N ASP A 4 -21.01 -15.78 5.89
CA ASP A 4 -19.79 -14.99 5.93
C ASP A 4 -19.29 -14.80 4.49
N ASN A 5 -19.73 -13.71 3.86
CA ASN A 5 -19.37 -13.36 2.48
C ASN A 5 -17.85 -13.16 2.30
N ASN A 6 -17.09 -13.03 3.39
CA ASN A 6 -15.64 -12.88 3.39
C ASN A 6 -14.90 -14.20 3.66
N TYR A 7 -15.61 -15.33 3.88
CA TYR A 7 -15.02 -16.64 4.14
C TYR A 7 -13.91 -16.57 5.21
N SER A 8 -14.18 -15.89 6.32
CA SER A 8 -13.19 -15.57 7.36
C SER A 8 -12.79 -16.81 8.17
N GLN A 9 -13.64 -17.84 8.20
CA GLN A 9 -13.42 -19.08 8.96
C GLN A 9 -13.11 -20.31 8.09
N GLY A 10 -12.90 -20.14 6.79
CA GLY A 10 -12.67 -21.26 5.87
C GLY A 10 -12.07 -20.87 4.53
N PRO A 11 -11.75 -21.84 3.66
CA PRO A 11 -11.18 -21.56 2.35
C PRO A 11 -12.20 -20.92 1.41
N VAL A 12 -11.74 -20.00 0.56
CA VAL A 12 -12.58 -19.37 -0.48
C VAL A 12 -12.98 -20.42 -1.55
N PRO A 13 -14.29 -20.69 -1.75
CA PRO A 13 -14.79 -21.61 -2.76
C PRO A 13 -14.42 -21.17 -4.17
N LEU A 14 -14.23 -22.12 -5.10
CA LEU A 14 -13.87 -21.82 -6.49
C LEU A 14 -14.87 -20.87 -7.18
N ALA A 15 -16.16 -21.01 -6.88
CA ALA A 15 -17.22 -20.16 -7.45
C ALA A 15 -17.11 -18.68 -7.04
N ALA A 16 -16.50 -18.38 -5.88
CA ALA A 16 -16.33 -17.03 -5.37
C ALA A 16 -15.03 -16.35 -5.84
N ARG A 17 -14.17 -17.09 -6.57
CA ARG A 17 -12.85 -16.60 -7.00
C ARG A 17 -12.92 -15.64 -8.18
N LYS A 18 -12.14 -14.56 -8.07
CA LYS A 18 -12.04 -13.44 -9.01
C LYS A 18 -10.90 -13.62 -10.01
N GLY A 19 -11.02 -12.92 -11.14
CA GLY A 19 -9.97 -12.86 -12.16
C GLY A 19 -8.76 -12.02 -11.73
N VAL A 20 -7.64 -12.22 -12.43
CA VAL A 20 -6.37 -11.52 -12.16
C VAL A 20 -6.53 -10.01 -12.20
N VAL A 21 -7.21 -9.46 -13.21
CA VAL A 21 -7.40 -8.02 -13.38
C VAL A 21 -8.10 -7.38 -12.18
N ALA A 22 -9.21 -7.96 -11.73
CA ALA A 22 -9.95 -7.44 -10.58
C ALA A 22 -9.07 -7.43 -9.31
N LEU A 23 -8.30 -8.50 -9.08
CA LEU A 23 -7.39 -8.58 -7.94
C LEU A 23 -6.20 -7.63 -8.07
N THR A 24 -5.72 -7.37 -9.28
CA THR A 24 -4.70 -6.33 -9.53
C THR A 24 -5.19 -4.97 -9.09
N PHE A 25 -6.42 -4.57 -9.44
CA PHE A 25 -6.98 -3.29 -8.99
C PHE A 25 -7.17 -3.24 -7.47
N VAL A 26 -7.69 -4.30 -6.86
CA VAL A 26 -7.83 -4.37 -5.39
C VAL A 26 -6.46 -4.20 -4.71
N MET A 27 -5.45 -4.93 -5.18
CA MET A 27 -4.12 -4.90 -4.58
C MET A 27 -3.34 -3.62 -4.90
N LEU A 28 -3.53 -3.02 -6.07
CA LEU A 28 -3.03 -1.68 -6.36
C LEU A 28 -3.72 -0.64 -5.47
N GLY A 29 -5.03 -0.76 -5.23
CA GLY A 29 -5.74 0.09 -4.29
C GLY A 29 -5.19 -0.02 -2.86
N LEU A 30 -4.74 -1.21 -2.45
CA LEU A 30 -4.06 -1.42 -1.18
C LEU A 30 -2.69 -0.71 -1.15
N THR A 31 -1.92 -0.76 -2.24
CA THR A 31 -0.57 -0.16 -2.27
C THR A 31 -0.56 1.32 -2.60
N PHE A 32 -1.66 1.85 -3.14
CA PHE A 32 -1.89 3.28 -3.40
C PHE A 32 -2.25 4.01 -2.10
N PHE A 33 -1.28 4.02 -1.18
CA PHE A 33 -1.45 4.52 0.17
C PHE A 33 -0.57 5.74 0.43
N SER A 34 -1.16 6.77 1.02
CA SER A 34 -0.50 8.05 1.28
C SER A 34 0.72 7.92 2.20
N ALA A 35 0.79 6.92 3.07
CA ALA A 35 1.98 6.73 3.91
C ALA A 35 3.21 6.33 3.09
N SER A 36 3.05 5.58 1.99
CA SER A 36 4.16 5.34 1.05
C SER A 36 4.61 6.62 0.36
N MET A 37 3.69 7.54 0.06
CA MET A 37 4.07 8.85 -0.45
C MET A 37 4.85 9.63 0.62
N TRP A 38 4.46 9.55 1.89
CA TRP A 38 5.24 10.18 2.96
C TRP A 38 6.66 9.64 3.04
N THR A 39 6.82 8.31 3.05
CA THR A 39 8.15 7.68 3.02
C THR A 39 8.91 8.05 1.74
N GLY A 40 8.24 8.09 0.59
CA GLY A 40 8.79 8.58 -0.67
C GLY A 40 9.34 10.00 -0.58
N GLY A 41 8.62 10.90 0.08
CA GLY A 41 9.08 12.26 0.37
C GLY A 41 10.34 12.27 1.22
N THR A 42 10.35 11.52 2.34
CA THR A 42 11.53 11.37 3.20
C THR A 42 12.75 10.85 2.43
N LEU A 43 12.56 9.84 1.56
CA LEU A 43 13.64 9.31 0.74
C LEU A 43 14.08 10.30 -0.33
N GLY A 44 13.14 11.00 -0.96
CA GLY A 44 13.42 11.99 -2.02
C GLY A 44 14.24 13.18 -1.52
N THR A 45 14.05 13.60 -0.26
CA THR A 45 14.84 14.67 0.36
C THR A 45 16.12 14.16 1.04
N GLY A 46 16.23 12.85 1.24
CA GLY A 46 17.31 12.23 2.01
C GLY A 46 18.35 11.47 1.18
N LEU A 47 18.08 11.20 -0.09
CA LEU A 47 18.96 10.44 -0.97
C LEU A 47 19.29 11.20 -2.24
N THR A 48 20.43 10.88 -2.84
CA THR A 48 20.73 11.32 -4.21
C THR A 48 19.71 10.71 -5.18
N PHE A 49 19.56 11.31 -6.36
CA PHE A 49 18.65 10.82 -7.40
C PHE A 49 18.85 9.32 -7.69
N HIS A 50 20.11 8.89 -7.87
CA HIS A 50 20.42 7.49 -8.18
C HIS A 50 20.14 6.56 -7.00
N ASP A 51 20.53 6.94 -5.79
CA ASP A 51 20.30 6.12 -4.60
C ASP A 51 18.81 5.99 -4.27
N PHE A 52 18.01 7.03 -4.52
CA PHE A 52 16.55 6.99 -4.39
C PHE A 52 15.94 5.90 -5.27
N PHE A 53 16.18 5.95 -6.59
CA PHE A 53 15.62 4.95 -7.50
C PHE A 53 16.15 3.54 -7.22
N LEU A 54 17.42 3.42 -6.83
CA LEU A 54 18.01 2.13 -6.46
C LEU A 54 17.34 1.56 -5.19
N ALA A 55 17.14 2.39 -4.15
CA ALA A 55 16.50 1.98 -2.90
C ALA A 55 15.04 1.58 -3.11
N VAL A 56 14.28 2.38 -3.88
CA VAL A 56 12.88 2.09 -4.24
C VAL A 56 12.80 0.81 -5.05
N PHE A 57 13.65 0.62 -6.05
CA PHE A 57 13.68 -0.58 -6.88
C PHE A 57 14.00 -1.83 -6.04
N LEU A 58 15.11 -1.83 -5.30
CA LEU A 58 15.53 -3.02 -4.54
C LEU A 58 14.58 -3.32 -3.38
N GLY A 59 14.17 -2.30 -2.62
CA GLY A 59 13.26 -2.48 -1.49
C GLY A 59 11.89 -3.01 -1.93
N ASN A 60 11.31 -2.44 -2.99
CA ASN A 60 10.02 -2.91 -3.49
C ASN A 60 10.12 -4.23 -4.25
N LEU A 61 11.29 -4.57 -4.83
CA LEU A 61 11.51 -5.89 -5.41
C LEU A 61 11.54 -6.96 -4.32
N LEU A 62 12.24 -6.72 -3.21
CA LEU A 62 12.25 -7.60 -2.05
C LEU A 62 10.84 -7.78 -1.48
N LEU A 63 10.11 -6.69 -1.32
CA LEU A 63 8.73 -6.71 -0.83
C LEU A 63 7.80 -7.43 -1.82
N GLY A 64 7.95 -7.19 -3.12
CA GLY A 64 7.20 -7.88 -4.18
C GLY A 64 7.43 -9.39 -4.14
N ILE A 65 8.68 -9.84 -4.03
CA ILE A 65 9.02 -11.26 -3.94
C ILE A 65 8.43 -11.88 -2.67
N TYR A 66 8.58 -11.22 -1.52
CA TYR A 66 8.01 -11.65 -0.23
C TYR A 66 6.49 -11.84 -0.32
N THR A 67 5.78 -10.83 -0.83
CA THR A 67 4.32 -10.85 -0.97
C THR A 67 3.86 -11.81 -2.06
N ALA A 68 4.66 -12.04 -3.11
CA ALA A 68 4.38 -13.04 -4.13
C ALA A 68 4.37 -14.47 -3.56
N PHE A 69 5.29 -14.81 -2.66
CA PHE A 69 5.26 -16.10 -1.97
C PHE A 69 3.98 -16.27 -1.14
N LEU A 70 3.63 -15.25 -0.35
CA LEU A 70 2.38 -15.25 0.42
C LEU A 70 1.16 -15.35 -0.50
N GLY A 71 1.19 -14.65 -1.63
CA GLY A 71 0.10 -14.64 -2.56
C GLY A 71 -0.09 -15.97 -3.29
N TYR A 72 1.00 -16.64 -3.64
CA TYR A 72 0.96 -18.00 -4.16
C TYR A 72 0.29 -18.95 -3.17
N ILE A 73 0.70 -18.91 -1.90
CA ILE A 73 0.15 -19.78 -0.84
C ILE A 73 -1.33 -19.46 -0.59
N GLY A 74 -1.68 -18.18 -0.47
CA GLY A 74 -3.05 -17.72 -0.25
C GLY A 74 -3.99 -18.17 -1.37
N ALA A 75 -3.61 -17.97 -2.64
CA ALA A 75 -4.43 -18.39 -3.77
C ALA A 75 -4.52 -19.92 -3.93
N LYS A 76 -3.46 -20.65 -3.62
CA LYS A 76 -3.46 -22.12 -3.71
C LYS A 76 -4.35 -22.76 -2.64
N THR A 77 -4.29 -22.25 -1.42
CA THR A 77 -5.03 -22.81 -0.27
C THR A 77 -6.42 -22.21 -0.10
N GLY A 78 -6.65 -20.99 -0.57
CA GLY A 78 -7.87 -20.23 -0.31
C GLY A 78 -7.98 -19.69 1.12
N LEU A 79 -6.92 -19.80 1.93
CA LEU A 79 -6.93 -19.47 3.36
C LEU A 79 -6.49 -18.02 3.60
N SER A 80 -7.05 -17.41 4.64
CA SER A 80 -6.58 -16.12 5.20
C SER A 80 -5.21 -16.26 5.86
N THR A 81 -4.49 -15.16 6.03
CA THR A 81 -3.24 -15.08 6.79
C THR A 81 -3.39 -15.62 8.21
N HIS A 82 -4.50 -15.33 8.91
CA HIS A 82 -4.75 -15.89 10.24
C HIS A 82 -4.81 -17.44 10.20
N LEU A 83 -5.56 -18.01 9.25
CA LEU A 83 -5.66 -19.47 9.12
C LEU A 83 -4.29 -20.08 8.78
N LEU A 84 -3.53 -19.47 7.86
CA LEU A 84 -2.16 -19.90 7.56
C LEU A 84 -1.25 -19.85 8.81
N ALA A 85 -1.37 -18.82 9.64
CA ALA A 85 -0.62 -18.72 10.89
C ALA A 85 -0.95 -19.87 11.87
N ARG A 86 -2.18 -20.40 11.88
CA ARG A 86 -2.52 -21.59 12.68
C ARG A 86 -1.80 -22.84 12.21
N TYR A 87 -1.55 -22.99 10.91
CA TYR A 87 -0.78 -24.12 10.39
C TYR A 87 0.70 -24.03 10.76
N SER A 88 1.26 -22.82 10.81
CA SER A 88 2.68 -22.63 11.14
C SER A 88 2.97 -22.63 12.65
N PHE A 89 2.08 -22.03 13.46
CA PHE A 89 2.32 -21.78 14.90
C PHE A 89 1.35 -22.53 15.82
N GLY A 90 0.40 -23.29 15.27
CA GLY A 90 -0.69 -23.89 16.03
C GLY A 90 -1.76 -22.88 16.45
N ILE A 91 -2.85 -23.37 17.06
CA ILE A 91 -4.01 -22.54 17.42
C ILE A 91 -3.61 -21.43 18.40
N LYS A 92 -2.96 -21.78 19.51
CA LYS A 92 -2.53 -20.81 20.54
C LYS A 92 -1.34 -19.98 20.09
N GLY A 93 -0.35 -20.57 19.41
CA GLY A 93 0.82 -19.84 18.93
C GLY A 93 0.49 -18.80 17.85
N SER A 94 -0.60 -19.00 17.08
CA SER A 94 -1.07 -18.02 16.09
C SER A 94 -1.60 -16.71 16.69
N TRP A 95 -1.85 -16.64 18.00
CA TRP A 95 -2.42 -15.45 18.63
C TRP A 95 -1.46 -14.26 18.58
N LEU A 96 -0.17 -14.48 18.85
CA LEU A 96 0.83 -13.41 18.80
C LEU A 96 0.96 -12.78 17.41
N PRO A 97 1.23 -13.54 16.32
CA PRO A 97 1.31 -12.93 14.98
C PRO A 97 -0.03 -12.31 14.55
N SER A 98 -1.16 -12.92 14.89
CA SER A 98 -2.48 -12.34 14.56
C SER A 98 -2.73 -11.03 15.30
N PHE A 99 -2.33 -10.94 16.57
CA PHE A 99 -2.43 -9.71 17.36
C PHE A 99 -1.51 -8.61 16.83
N LEU A 100 -0.26 -8.93 16.50
CA LEU A 100 0.68 -7.96 15.92
C LEU A 100 0.20 -7.44 14.56
N LEU A 101 -0.26 -8.35 13.68
CA LEU A 101 -0.78 -7.96 12.37
C LEU A 101 -2.07 -7.15 12.48
N GLY A 102 -3.02 -7.57 13.33
CA GLY A 102 -4.25 -6.82 13.58
C GLY A 102 -3.98 -5.45 14.20
N GLY A 103 -3.11 -5.39 15.22
CA GLY A 103 -2.74 -4.15 15.90
C GLY A 103 -2.06 -3.14 14.97
N THR A 104 -1.17 -3.61 14.09
CA THR A 104 -0.57 -2.73 13.08
C THR A 104 -1.62 -2.17 12.10
N GLN A 105 -2.65 -2.95 11.72
CA GLN A 105 -3.72 -2.42 10.86
C GLN A 105 -4.55 -1.33 11.54
N VAL A 106 -4.79 -1.43 12.86
CA VAL A 106 -5.48 -0.37 13.62
C VAL A 106 -4.63 0.91 13.61
N GLY A 107 -3.32 0.80 13.78
CA GLY A 107 -2.41 1.94 13.66
C GLY A 107 -2.45 2.57 12.28
N TRP A 108 -2.38 1.75 11.22
CA TRP A 108 -2.45 2.23 9.84
C TRP A 108 -3.79 2.83 9.45
N PHE A 109 -4.89 2.35 10.04
CA PHE A 109 -6.20 2.98 9.89
C PHE A 109 -6.17 4.42 10.42
N GLY A 110 -5.64 4.64 11.64
CA GLY A 110 -5.51 5.98 12.21
C GLY A 110 -4.65 6.90 11.36
N VAL A 111 -3.50 6.41 10.89
CA VAL A 111 -2.63 7.16 9.97
C VAL A 111 -3.36 7.49 8.67
N GLY A 112 -4.05 6.53 8.06
CA GLY A 112 -4.78 6.73 6.81
C GLY A 112 -5.85 7.81 6.92
N VAL A 113 -6.63 7.80 8.01
CA VAL A 113 -7.64 8.83 8.29
C VAL A 113 -7.00 10.21 8.46
N ALA A 114 -5.88 10.30 9.18
CA ALA A 114 -5.15 11.56 9.36
C ALA A 114 -4.55 12.08 8.04
N MET A 115 -4.01 11.18 7.20
CA MET A 115 -3.43 11.54 5.89
C MET A 115 -4.49 12.03 4.89
N PHE A 116 -5.76 11.70 5.09
CA PHE A 116 -6.87 12.32 4.39
C PHE A 116 -7.27 13.67 5.02
N ALA A 117 -7.50 13.69 6.33
CA ALA A 117 -8.08 14.83 7.01
C ALA A 117 -7.17 16.07 7.03
N ILE A 118 -5.86 15.92 7.24
CA ILE A 118 -4.93 17.05 7.37
C ILE A 118 -4.82 17.84 6.05
N PRO A 119 -4.56 17.22 4.88
CA PRO A 119 -4.49 17.98 3.62
C PRO A 119 -5.83 18.59 3.23
N VAL A 120 -6.94 17.86 3.43
CA VAL A 120 -8.29 18.38 3.11
C VAL A 120 -8.64 19.56 4.00
N GLY A 121 -8.34 19.49 5.31
CA GLY A 121 -8.52 20.61 6.23
C GLY A 121 -7.72 21.84 5.82
N LYS A 122 -6.45 21.66 5.41
CA LYS A 122 -5.61 22.75 4.88
C LYS A 122 -6.19 23.37 3.60
N ALA A 123 -6.72 22.56 2.70
CA ALA A 123 -7.25 23.03 1.41
C ALA A 123 -8.64 23.69 1.51
N THR A 124 -9.47 23.27 2.47
CA THR A 124 -10.87 23.70 2.60
C THR A 124 -11.14 24.62 3.79
N GLY A 125 -10.23 24.68 4.76
CA GLY A 125 -10.42 25.37 6.03
C GLY A 125 -11.35 24.63 7.02
N LEU A 126 -11.80 23.41 6.70
CA LEU A 126 -12.65 22.60 7.57
C LEU A 126 -11.87 22.09 8.80
N ASP A 127 -12.58 21.92 9.91
CA ASP A 127 -12.00 21.38 11.14
C ASP A 127 -11.47 19.95 10.93
N ILE A 128 -10.19 19.75 11.28
CA ILE A 128 -9.49 18.47 11.08
C ILE A 128 -10.11 17.37 11.95
N ASN A 129 -10.54 17.68 13.19
CA ASN A 129 -11.11 16.67 14.08
C ASN A 129 -12.45 16.17 13.55
N MET A 130 -13.27 17.05 12.98
CA MET A 130 -14.51 16.71 12.29
C MET A 130 -14.22 15.84 11.06
N LEU A 131 -13.23 16.20 10.24
CA LEU A 131 -12.83 15.40 9.08
C LEU A 131 -12.36 14.00 9.48
N ILE A 132 -11.55 13.88 10.55
CA ILE A 132 -11.11 12.59 11.10
C ILE A 132 -12.33 11.75 11.53
N MET A 133 -13.24 12.34 12.29
CA MET A 133 -14.42 11.63 12.80
C MET A 133 -15.32 11.13 11.66
N VAL A 134 -15.67 12.01 10.71
CA VAL A 134 -16.57 11.68 9.60
C VAL A 134 -15.93 10.66 8.67
N SER A 135 -14.68 10.87 8.24
CA SER A 135 -14.00 9.94 7.33
C SER A 135 -13.73 8.58 8.00
N GLY A 136 -13.37 8.55 9.28
CA GLY A 136 -13.22 7.31 10.04
C GLY A 136 -14.53 6.49 10.12
N ILE A 137 -15.66 7.16 10.38
CA ILE A 137 -16.98 6.50 10.37
C ILE A 137 -17.31 5.97 8.97
N LEU A 138 -17.14 6.79 7.93
CA LEU A 138 -17.41 6.38 6.55
C LEU A 138 -16.56 5.18 6.13
N MET A 139 -15.26 5.20 6.39
CA MET A 139 -14.37 4.07 6.10
C MET A 139 -14.80 2.80 6.84
N THR A 140 -15.17 2.93 8.12
CA THR A 140 -15.69 1.81 8.92
C THR A 140 -17.00 1.25 8.34
N VAL A 141 -17.90 2.11 7.85
CA VAL A 141 -19.14 1.66 7.23
C VAL A 141 -18.89 0.95 5.90
N THR A 142 -17.94 1.44 5.09
CA THR A 142 -17.67 0.85 3.77
C THR A 142 -17.18 -0.60 3.81
N ILE A 143 -16.52 -1.02 4.90
CA ILE A 143 -15.99 -2.39 5.01
C ILE A 143 -17.10 -3.45 5.08
N PHE A 144 -18.31 -3.08 5.53
CA PHE A 144 -19.45 -4.00 5.59
C PHE A 144 -19.93 -4.46 4.21
N PHE A 145 -19.60 -3.72 3.14
CA PHE A 145 -19.96 -4.08 1.77
C PHE A 145 -18.97 -5.07 1.11
N GLY A 146 -17.91 -5.47 1.81
CA GLY A 146 -17.00 -6.55 1.42
C GLY A 146 -16.14 -6.29 0.17
N ILE A 147 -15.52 -7.35 -0.36
CA ILE A 147 -14.49 -7.24 -1.42
C ILE A 147 -15.01 -6.71 -2.76
N SER A 148 -16.32 -6.88 -3.04
CA SER A 148 -16.94 -6.34 -4.26
C SER A 148 -16.97 -4.81 -4.25
N ALA A 149 -17.30 -4.19 -3.12
CA ALA A 149 -17.27 -2.73 -2.98
C ALA A 149 -15.84 -2.18 -3.11
N LEU A 150 -14.87 -2.86 -2.47
CA LEU A 150 -13.44 -2.52 -2.60
C LEU A 150 -12.98 -2.56 -4.06
N THR A 151 -13.42 -3.56 -4.83
CA THR A 151 -13.06 -3.67 -6.26
C THR A 151 -13.55 -2.48 -7.07
N ILE A 152 -14.81 -2.07 -6.89
CA ILE A 152 -15.40 -0.92 -7.60
C ILE A 152 -14.65 0.37 -7.25
N LEU A 153 -14.40 0.58 -5.95
CA LEU A 153 -13.67 1.74 -5.47
C LEU A 153 -12.26 1.79 -6.09
N SER A 154 -11.52 0.68 -6.07
CA SER A 154 -10.15 0.63 -6.59
C SER A 154 -10.07 0.83 -8.11
N VAL A 155 -11.04 0.35 -8.88
CA VAL A 155 -11.07 0.53 -10.34
C VAL A 155 -11.14 2.00 -10.74
N ILE A 156 -11.74 2.85 -9.89
CA ILE A 156 -11.81 4.30 -10.11
C ILE A 156 -10.62 5.01 -9.46
N ALA A 157 -10.31 4.67 -8.20
CA ALA A 157 -9.29 5.35 -7.42
C ALA A 157 -7.88 5.15 -7.98
N VAL A 158 -7.51 3.93 -8.40
CA VAL A 158 -6.16 3.62 -8.88
C VAL A 158 -5.82 4.44 -10.14
N PRO A 159 -6.65 4.46 -11.22
CA PRO A 159 -6.38 5.33 -12.36
C PRO A 159 -6.33 6.82 -11.98
N ALA A 160 -7.25 7.30 -11.14
CA ALA A 160 -7.27 8.70 -10.73
C ALA A 160 -5.98 9.11 -10.01
N ILE A 161 -5.52 8.32 -9.05
CA ILE A 161 -4.26 8.56 -8.32
C ILE A 161 -3.07 8.46 -9.27
N ALA A 162 -3.05 7.49 -10.18
CA ALA A 162 -1.95 7.37 -11.14
C ALA A 162 -1.84 8.59 -12.05
N ILE A 163 -2.97 9.11 -12.56
CA ILE A 163 -3.01 10.30 -13.41
C ILE A 163 -2.59 11.54 -12.61
N LEU A 164 -3.23 11.79 -11.47
CA LEU A 164 -2.97 12.98 -10.65
C LEU A 164 -1.55 12.97 -10.07
N GLY A 165 -1.08 11.81 -9.61
CA GLY A 165 0.29 11.63 -9.12
C GLY A 165 1.33 11.86 -10.21
N SER A 166 1.11 11.31 -11.42
CA SER A 166 2.02 11.54 -12.55
C SER A 166 2.05 13.01 -12.97
N TYR A 167 0.88 13.68 -12.94
CA TYR A 167 0.80 15.11 -13.20
C TYR A 167 1.54 15.93 -12.13
N SER A 168 1.42 15.56 -10.85
CA SER A 168 2.17 16.18 -9.76
C SER A 168 3.68 16.01 -9.93
N VAL A 169 4.15 14.84 -10.40
CA VAL A 169 5.56 14.62 -10.72
C VAL A 169 6.01 15.53 -11.87
N TYR A 170 5.22 15.62 -12.93
CA TYR A 170 5.51 16.49 -14.07
C TYR A 170 5.67 17.96 -13.65
N LEU A 171 4.76 18.48 -12.81
CA LEU A 171 4.86 19.84 -12.28
C LEU A 171 6.13 20.04 -11.45
N ALA A 172 6.39 19.14 -10.49
CA ALA A 172 7.58 19.22 -9.64
C ALA A 172 8.87 19.22 -10.47
N VAL A 173 8.99 18.35 -11.47
CA VAL A 173 10.16 18.30 -12.37
C VAL A 173 10.35 19.62 -13.12
N ASN A 174 9.26 20.23 -13.61
CA ASN A 174 9.34 21.49 -14.34
C ASN A 174 9.69 22.67 -13.41
N GLU A 175 9.17 22.69 -12.18
CA GLU A 175 9.50 23.70 -11.17
C GLU A 175 10.98 23.68 -10.79
N VAL A 176 11.59 22.49 -10.74
CA VAL A 176 13.05 22.32 -10.49
C VAL A 176 13.90 22.76 -11.69
N GLY A 177 13.30 22.97 -12.87
CA GLY A 177 14.04 23.27 -14.11
C GLY A 177 14.50 22.03 -14.88
N GLY A 178 13.86 20.88 -14.66
CA GLY A 178 14.07 19.64 -15.41
C GLY A 178 14.73 18.52 -14.60
N ILE A 179 14.79 17.32 -15.21
CA ILE A 179 15.36 16.11 -14.58
C ILE A 179 16.85 16.27 -14.29
N ASP A 180 17.59 17.01 -15.12
CA ASP A 180 19.03 17.18 -14.92
C ASP A 180 19.32 17.95 -13.62
N HIS A 181 18.56 19.01 -13.33
CA HIS A 181 18.67 19.73 -12.06
C HIS A 181 18.31 18.87 -10.85
N LEU A 182 17.33 17.95 -10.97
CA LEU A 182 17.00 17.00 -9.91
C LEU A 182 18.16 16.05 -9.57
N ARG A 183 19.02 15.73 -10.54
CA ARG A 183 20.19 14.85 -10.31
C ARG A 183 21.29 15.53 -9.51
N ASP A 184 21.38 16.85 -9.63
CA ASP A 184 22.41 17.65 -8.99
C ASP A 184 22.01 18.08 -7.55
N ILE A 185 20.78 17.80 -7.13
CA ILE A 185 20.32 18.07 -5.76
C ILE A 185 21.09 17.18 -4.79
N ILE A 186 21.80 17.82 -3.86
CA ILE A 186 22.48 17.16 -2.74
C ILE A 186 21.56 17.22 -1.51
N PRO A 187 21.21 16.07 -0.90
CA PRO A 187 20.43 16.04 0.34
C PRO A 187 21.09 16.83 1.47
N ALA A 188 20.34 17.75 2.08
CA ALA A 188 20.82 18.50 3.25
C ALA A 188 21.07 17.59 4.47
N THR A 189 20.25 16.55 4.63
CA THR A 189 20.39 15.53 5.67
C THR A 189 20.42 14.14 5.02
N PRO A 190 21.62 13.67 4.59
CA PRO A 190 21.74 12.40 3.89
C PRO A 190 21.30 11.22 4.75
N LEU A 191 20.49 10.33 4.16
CA LEU A 191 20.14 9.04 4.71
C LEU A 191 21.15 7.99 4.24
N SER A 192 21.47 7.04 5.12
CA SER A 192 22.22 5.87 4.68
C SER A 192 21.35 5.00 3.76
N PHE A 193 21.98 4.34 2.79
CA PHE A 193 21.27 3.44 1.87
C PHE A 193 20.58 2.27 2.61
N SER A 194 21.16 1.77 3.71
CA SER A 194 20.55 0.72 4.53
C SER A 194 19.30 1.20 5.25
N THR A 195 19.32 2.43 5.78
CA THR A 195 18.12 3.08 6.35
C THR A 195 17.04 3.25 5.29
N ALA A 196 17.42 3.65 4.07
CA ALA A 196 16.48 3.79 2.96
C ALA A 196 15.79 2.46 2.61
N LEU A 197 16.54 1.38 2.45
CA LEU A 197 15.96 0.05 2.22
C LEU A 197 15.03 -0.38 3.35
N ALA A 198 15.42 -0.15 4.60
CA ALA A 198 14.59 -0.46 5.76
C ALA A 198 13.28 0.35 5.77
N LEU A 199 13.31 1.61 5.35
CA LEU A 199 12.11 2.44 5.20
C LEU A 199 11.20 1.94 4.07
N VAL A 200 11.76 1.61 2.90
CA VAL A 200 10.97 1.09 1.76
C VAL A 200 10.26 -0.20 2.15
N VAL A 201 11.00 -1.18 2.68
CA VAL A 201 10.41 -2.48 3.09
C VAL A 201 9.48 -2.29 4.29
N GLY A 202 9.90 -1.53 5.30
CA GLY A 202 9.16 -1.30 6.54
C GLY A 202 7.83 -0.58 6.33
N SER A 203 7.75 0.31 5.33
CA SER A 203 6.52 1.05 4.99
C SER A 203 5.32 0.13 4.73
N PHE A 204 5.57 -1.07 4.19
CA PHE A 204 4.51 -1.94 3.70
C PHE A 204 4.65 -3.41 4.09
N VAL A 205 5.69 -3.83 4.80
CA VAL A 205 5.86 -5.24 5.20
C VAL A 205 4.68 -5.75 6.04
N SER A 206 4.11 -4.90 6.90
CA SER A 206 2.92 -5.25 7.70
C SER A 206 1.72 -5.56 6.81
N ALA A 207 1.30 -4.63 5.95
CA ALA A 207 0.20 -4.86 5.01
C ALA A 207 0.50 -5.96 3.99
N GLY A 208 1.77 -6.06 3.55
CA GLY A 208 2.26 -7.11 2.67
C GLY A 208 2.11 -8.51 3.27
N THR A 209 2.26 -8.65 4.59
CA THR A 209 2.03 -9.93 5.27
C THR A 209 0.56 -10.40 5.16
N LEU A 210 -0.37 -9.46 4.98
CA LEU A 210 -1.80 -9.72 4.78
C LEU A 210 -2.17 -9.95 3.32
N THR A 211 -1.21 -10.04 2.40
CA THR A 211 -1.47 -10.30 0.96
C THR A 211 -2.39 -11.50 0.74
N ALA A 212 -2.21 -12.57 1.52
CA ALA A 212 -3.02 -13.78 1.39
C ALA A 212 -4.52 -13.52 1.63
N ASP A 213 -4.89 -12.56 2.47
CA ASP A 213 -6.29 -12.24 2.77
C ASP A 213 -7.06 -11.73 1.54
N PHE A 214 -6.37 -11.04 0.64
CA PHE A 214 -6.92 -10.50 -0.59
C PHE A 214 -6.79 -11.49 -1.75
N VAL A 215 -5.59 -12.05 -1.95
CA VAL A 215 -5.34 -12.87 -3.15
C VAL A 215 -5.77 -14.33 -3.00
N ARG A 216 -6.23 -14.78 -1.82
CA ARG A 216 -6.94 -16.06 -1.65
C ARG A 216 -8.20 -16.18 -2.50
N PHE A 217 -8.75 -15.05 -2.94
CA PHE A 217 -9.83 -15.00 -3.92
C PHE A 217 -9.35 -15.23 -5.36
N GLY A 218 -8.07 -15.48 -5.62
CA GLY A 218 -7.50 -15.71 -6.94
C GLY A 218 -7.79 -17.09 -7.51
N ARG A 219 -8.19 -17.15 -8.78
CA ARG A 219 -8.46 -18.40 -9.51
C ARG A 219 -7.23 -19.31 -9.66
N ASN A 220 -6.03 -18.76 -9.74
CA ASN A 220 -4.79 -19.53 -9.84
C ASN A 220 -3.63 -18.82 -9.15
N ALA A 221 -2.66 -19.62 -8.68
CA ALA A 221 -1.55 -19.13 -7.86
C ALA A 221 -0.52 -18.31 -8.67
N LYS A 222 -0.31 -18.62 -9.95
CA LYS A 222 0.60 -17.85 -10.82
C LYS A 222 0.09 -16.42 -11.04
N GLY A 223 -1.22 -16.27 -11.23
CA GLY A 223 -1.88 -14.97 -11.34
C GLY A 223 -1.80 -14.18 -10.03
N ALA A 224 -1.91 -14.84 -8.88
CA ALA A 224 -1.74 -14.19 -7.57
C ALA A 224 -0.30 -13.67 -7.35
N VAL A 225 0.71 -14.41 -7.81
CA VAL A 225 2.11 -13.94 -7.83
C VAL A 225 2.24 -12.67 -8.69
N LEU A 226 1.70 -12.69 -9.90
CA LEU A 226 1.72 -11.52 -10.79
C LEU A 226 1.01 -10.32 -10.16
N VAL A 227 -0.16 -10.53 -9.55
CA VAL A 227 -0.92 -9.50 -8.83
C VAL A 227 -0.09 -8.88 -7.71
N ALA A 228 0.54 -9.71 -6.87
CA ALA A 228 1.36 -9.25 -5.76
C ALA A 228 2.58 -8.45 -6.26
N MET A 229 3.26 -8.94 -7.29
CA MET A 229 4.38 -8.21 -7.92
C MET A 229 3.92 -6.86 -8.47
N ILE A 230 2.83 -6.80 -9.24
CA ILE A 230 2.32 -5.53 -9.77
C ILE A 230 1.99 -4.56 -8.62
N ALA A 231 1.32 -5.04 -7.58
CA ALA A 231 0.90 -4.18 -6.49
C ALA A 231 2.07 -3.64 -5.66
N PHE A 232 2.92 -4.52 -5.14
CA PHE A 232 3.97 -4.13 -4.19
C PHE A 232 5.27 -3.71 -4.85
N PHE A 233 5.61 -4.24 -6.02
CA PHE A 233 6.77 -3.76 -6.76
C PHE A 233 6.46 -2.49 -7.54
N LEU A 234 5.48 -2.53 -8.46
CA LEU A 234 5.18 -1.37 -9.31
C LEU A 234 4.33 -0.32 -8.59
N GLY A 235 3.21 -0.75 -8.00
CA GLY A 235 2.27 0.17 -7.37
C GLY A 235 2.88 0.94 -6.21
N ASN A 236 3.59 0.25 -5.33
CA ASN A 236 4.30 0.91 -4.23
C ASN A 236 5.37 1.88 -4.78
N SER A 237 6.19 1.46 -5.75
CA SER A 237 7.22 2.33 -6.33
C SER A 237 6.65 3.64 -6.90
N LEU A 238 5.49 3.60 -7.55
CA LEU A 238 4.81 4.82 -8.01
C LEU A 238 4.46 5.76 -6.86
N MET A 239 3.92 5.24 -5.76
CA MET A 239 3.60 6.06 -4.59
C MET A 239 4.84 6.70 -3.98
N PHE A 240 5.97 5.97 -3.92
CA PHE A 240 7.25 6.55 -3.47
C PHE A 240 7.71 7.69 -4.38
N ILE A 241 7.60 7.54 -5.70
CA ILE A 241 7.96 8.57 -6.68
C ILE A 241 7.04 9.80 -6.54
N PHE A 242 5.73 9.59 -6.38
CA PHE A 242 4.78 10.70 -6.16
C PHE A 242 5.10 11.46 -4.88
N GLY A 243 5.48 10.74 -3.82
CA GLY A 243 5.95 11.30 -2.56
C GLY A 243 7.19 12.17 -2.70
N ALA A 244 8.22 11.65 -3.38
CA ALA A 244 9.47 12.37 -3.62
C ALA A 244 9.23 13.66 -4.42
N ALA A 245 8.40 13.61 -5.45
CA ALA A 245 8.03 14.79 -6.22
C ALA A 245 7.25 15.83 -5.39
N GLY A 246 6.29 15.39 -4.58
CA GLY A 246 5.56 16.28 -3.68
C GLY A 246 6.47 16.96 -2.66
N ALA A 247 7.47 16.25 -2.14
CA ALA A 247 8.45 16.84 -1.23
C ALA A 247 9.39 17.83 -1.94
N ALA A 248 9.78 17.56 -3.19
CA ALA A 248 10.58 18.49 -3.99
C ALA A 248 9.84 19.80 -4.29
N ALA A 249 8.53 19.74 -4.61
CA ALA A 249 7.73 20.93 -4.89
C ALA A 249 7.46 21.79 -3.64
N VAL A 250 7.19 21.17 -2.49
CA VAL A 250 6.91 21.89 -1.23
C VAL A 250 8.19 22.36 -0.53
N GLY A 251 9.31 21.64 -0.69
CA GLY A 251 10.61 22.01 -0.12
C GLY A 251 11.29 23.22 -0.80
N MET A 252 10.70 23.76 -1.87
CA MET A 252 11.12 25.01 -2.52
C MET A 252 10.34 26.24 -2.04
N GLY A 253 9.36 26.06 -1.13
CA GLY A 253 8.55 27.13 -0.55
C GLY A 253 9.10 27.66 0.78
#